data_AF-A0AAW2K685-F1
#
_entry.id   AF-A0AAW2K685-F1
#
_cell.length_a   1.000
_cell.length_b   1.000
_cell.length_c   1.000
_cell.angle_alpha   90.00
_cell.angle_beta   90.00
_cell.angle_gamma   90.00
#
_symmetry.space_group_name_H-M   'P 1'
#
loop_
_entity.id
_entity.type
_entity.pdbx_description
1 polymer ?
#
loop_
_entity_poly.entity_id
_entity_poly.type
_entity_poly.pdbx_seq_one_letter_code
_entity_poly.pdbx_strand_id
1 'polypeptide(L)' 'MDTVMKLGTENPVVIFSKTSCGISHAISTLIRGFGANPMIHELDELSNGHEIEKALMALGCNPSVPAVFHREGIHRWFE' A
#
# COMPACT_ATOMS: atom_id res chain seq x y z
N MET A 1 -9.94 -3.48 -25.33
CA MET A 1 -8.78 -2.67 -24.87
C MET A 1 -9.19 -1.53 -23.95
N ASP A 2 -10.35 -0.90 -24.17
CA ASP A 2 -10.84 0.24 -23.38
C ASP A 2 -11.13 -0.08 -21.89
N THR A 3 -11.82 -1.19 -21.61
CA THR A 3 -12.24 -1.58 -20.25
C THR A 3 -11.08 -2.02 -19.34
N VAL A 4 -10.01 -2.55 -19.94
CA VAL A 4 -8.81 -3.02 -19.20
C VAL A 4 -7.92 -1.84 -18.80
N MET A 5 -7.84 -0.80 -19.64
CA MET A 5 -7.22 0.48 -19.26
C MET A 5 -8.03 1.17 -18.16
N LYS A 6 -9.36 1.17 -18.26
CA LYS A 6 -10.27 1.81 -17.30
C LYS A 6 -10.15 1.26 -15.87
N LEU A 7 -10.03 -0.06 -15.72
CA LEU A 7 -9.81 -0.71 -14.42
C LEU A 7 -8.36 -0.61 -13.91
N GLY A 8 -7.40 -0.30 -14.80
CA GLY A 8 -6.05 0.13 -14.41
C GLY A 8 -5.95 1.59 -14.01
N THR A 9 -6.98 2.40 -14.31
CA THR A 9 -7.06 3.81 -13.96
C THR A 9 -7.66 4.05 -12.57
N GLU A 10 -8.35 3.07 -11.97
CA GLU A 10 -9.15 3.34 -10.78
C GLU A 10 -8.37 3.33 -9.45
N ASN A 11 -7.42 2.41 -9.22
CA ASN A 11 -6.51 2.47 -8.05
C ASN A 11 -5.20 1.70 -8.31
N PRO A 12 -4.14 2.36 -8.80
CA PRO A 12 -2.89 1.68 -9.17
C PRO A 12 -1.96 1.34 -7.98
N VAL A 13 -2.33 1.76 -6.76
CA VAL A 13 -1.46 1.72 -5.58
C VAL A 13 -2.19 1.15 -4.36
N VAL A 14 -1.56 0.22 -3.65
CA VAL A 14 -2.02 -0.32 -2.37
C VAL A 14 -1.01 0.04 -1.29
N ILE A 15 -1.47 0.47 -0.12
CA ILE A 15 -0.64 0.85 1.02
C ILE A 15 -1.07 0.00 2.22
N PHE A 16 -0.14 -0.74 2.81
CA PHE A 16 -0.33 -1.37 4.11
C PHE A 16 0.20 -0.45 5.20
N SER A 17 -0.64 -0.20 6.20
CA SER A 17 -0.42 0.80 7.24
C SER A 17 -0.85 0.26 8.62
N LYS A 18 -0.62 1.06 9.67
CA LYS A 18 -1.29 0.92 10.95
C LYS A 18 -1.90 2.26 11.36
N THR A 19 -3.00 2.26 12.10
CA THR A 19 -3.69 3.47 12.57
C THR A 19 -2.80 4.38 13.43
N SER A 20 -1.80 3.78 14.09
CA SER A 20 -0.79 4.48 14.90
C SER A 20 0.42 5.02 14.11
N CYS A 21 0.46 4.83 12.78
CA CYS A 21 1.59 5.23 11.95
C CYS A 21 1.39 6.60 11.29
N GLY A 22 1.96 7.66 11.89
CA GLY A 22 1.91 9.01 11.33
C GLY A 22 2.56 9.15 9.94
N ILE A 23 3.55 8.31 9.63
CA ILE A 23 4.26 8.33 8.35
C ILE A 23 3.37 7.79 7.21
N SER A 24 2.55 6.77 7.48
CA SER A 24 1.61 6.24 6.49
C SER A 24 0.62 7.29 6.01
N HIS A 25 0.20 8.18 6.91
CA HIS A 25 -0.74 9.26 6.58
C HIS A 25 -0.11 10.30 5.65
N ALA A 26 1.18 10.63 5.87
CA ALA A 26 1.94 11.49 4.99
C ALA A 26 2.12 10.87 3.59
N ILE A 27 2.48 9.58 3.52
CA ILE A 27 2.66 8.86 2.25
C ILE A 27 1.34 8.74 1.47
N SER A 28 0.23 8.40 2.15
CA SER A 28 -1.10 8.40 1.54
C SER A 28 -1.47 9.76 0.94
N THR A 29 -1.23 10.84 1.70
CA THR A 29 -1.50 12.22 1.25
C THR A 29 -0.65 12.59 0.04
N LEU A 30 0.64 12.24 0.06
CA LEU A 30 1.57 12.51 -1.03
C LEU A 30 1.18 11.75 -2.31
N ILE A 31 0.85 10.46 -2.21
CA ILE A 31 0.39 9.65 -3.35
C ILE A 31 -0.93 10.19 -3.91
N ARG A 32 -1.86 10.61 -3.03
CA ARG A 32 -3.09 11.30 -3.45
C ARG A 32 -2.79 12.62 -4.16
N GLY A 33 -1.78 13.37 -3.72
CA GLY A 33 -1.33 14.61 -4.34
C GLY A 33 -0.79 14.42 -5.77
N PHE A 34 -0.28 13.24 -6.11
CA PHE A 34 0.11 12.87 -7.48
C PHE A 34 -1.06 12.46 -8.38
N GLY A 35 -2.30 12.56 -7.89
CA GLY A 35 -3.50 12.17 -8.64
C GLY A 35 -3.76 10.67 -8.66
N ALA A 36 -2.98 9.88 -7.91
CA ALA A 36 -3.25 8.46 -7.70
C ALA A 36 -4.27 8.30 -6.56
N ASN A 37 -5.12 7.28 -6.65
CA ASN A 37 -6.00 6.90 -5.55
C ASN A 37 -5.44 5.61 -4.91
N PRO A 38 -4.76 5.72 -3.75
CA PRO A 38 -4.23 4.55 -3.08
C PRO A 38 -5.31 3.88 -2.24
N MET A 39 -5.37 2.55 -2.31
CA MET A 39 -6.12 1.73 -1.37
C MET A 39 -5.29 1.51 -0.11
N ILE A 40 -5.81 1.83 1.07
CA ILE A 40 -5.10 1.70 2.34
C ILE A 40 -5.70 0.55 3.14
N HIS A 41 -4.85 -0.36 3.60
CA HIS A 41 -5.21 -1.44 4.51
C HIS A 41 -4.51 -1.22 5.85
N GLU A 42 -5.28 -0.86 6.87
CA GLU A 42 -4.80 -0.72 8.24
C GLU A 42 -4.72 -2.12 8.89
N LEU A 43 -3.50 -2.62 9.08
CA LEU A 43 -3.25 -3.98 9.54
C LEU A 43 -3.77 -4.23 10.96
N ASP A 44 -3.83 -3.22 11.82
CA ASP A 44 -4.35 -3.35 13.19
C ASP A 44 -5.88 -3.41 13.25
N GLU A 45 -6.59 -3.03 12.18
CA GLU A 45 -8.06 -3.13 12.09
C GLU A 45 -8.52 -4.42 11.39
N LEU A 46 -7.62 -5.10 10.68
CA LEU A 46 -7.92 -6.33 9.97
C LEU A 46 -7.83 -7.55 10.88
N SER A 47 -8.86 -8.40 10.85
CA SER A 47 -8.89 -9.66 11.63
C SER A 47 -7.72 -10.61 11.29
N ASN A 48 -7.17 -10.51 10.08
CA ASN A 48 -6.02 -11.27 9.61
C ASN A 48 -4.73 -10.42 9.47
N GLY A 49 -4.70 -9.20 10.01
CA GLY A 49 -3.60 -8.26 9.77
C GLY A 49 -2.23 -8.72 10.28
N HIS A 50 -2.19 -9.52 11.34
CA HIS A 50 -0.94 -10.11 11.85
C HIS A 50 -0.29 -11.10 10.86
N GLU A 51 -1.10 -11.88 10.15
CA GLU A 51 -0.60 -12.82 9.14
C GLU A 51 -0.10 -12.06 7.90
N ILE A 52 -0.79 -10.97 7.53
CA ILE A 52 -0.34 -10.06 6.47
C ILE A 52 0.99 -9.40 6.85
N GLU A 53 1.14 -8.92 8.09
CA GLU A 53 2.39 -8.34 8.59
C GLU A 53 3.56 -9.32 8.50
N LYS A 54 3.37 -10.58 8.90
CA LYS A 54 4.40 -11.63 8.73
C LYS A 54 4.78 -11.83 7.26
N ALA A 55 3.80 -11.86 6.37
CA ALA A 55 4.05 -12.01 4.94
C ALA A 55 4.83 -10.81 4.38
N LEU A 56 4.49 -9.58 4.79
CA LEU A 56 5.23 -8.37 4.42
C LEU A 56 6.68 -8.43 4.90
N MET A 57 6.91 -8.86 6.14
CA MET A 57 8.27 -9.05 6.67
C MET A 57 9.03 -10.15 5.91
N ALA A 58 8.38 -11.26 5.55
CA ALA A 58 8.99 -12.32 4.76
C ALA A 58 9.34 -11.89 3.33
N LEU A 59 8.61 -10.91 2.78
CA LEU A 59 8.93 -10.24 1.52
C LEU A 59 10.05 -9.18 1.65
N GLY A 60 10.55 -8.94 2.87
CA GLY A 60 11.64 -8.00 3.14
C GLY A 60 11.19 -6.59 3.54
N CYS A 61 9.89 -6.35 3.74
CA CYS A 61 9.42 -5.07 4.28
C CYS A 61 9.70 -5.03 5.79
N ASN A 62 10.85 -4.48 6.17
CA ASN A 62 11.23 -4.27 7.57
C ASN A 62 11.68 -2.82 7.79
N PRO A 63 10.88 -1.98 8.46
CA PRO A 63 9.62 -2.30 9.15
C PRO A 63 8.46 -2.66 8.20
N SER A 64 7.48 -3.44 8.70
CA SER A 64 6.34 -3.96 7.92
C SER A 64 5.41 -2.89 7.35
N VAL A 65 5.41 -1.69 7.94
CA VAL A 65 4.61 -0.55 7.52
C VAL A 65 5.45 0.74 7.53
N PRO A 66 5.19 1.69 6.63
CA PRO A 66 4.26 1.59 5.49
C PRO A 66 4.84 0.78 4.33
N ALA A 67 4.09 -0.19 3.80
CA ALA A 67 4.47 -0.94 2.61
C ALA A 67 3.57 -0.57 1.42
N VAL A 68 4.16 -0.11 0.31
CA VAL A 68 3.45 0.43 -0.85
C VAL A 68 3.64 -0.49 -2.06
N PHE A 69 2.56 -0.94 -2.67
CA PHE A 69 2.55 -1.88 -3.79
C PHE A 69 1.89 -1.24 -5.02
N HIS A 70 2.46 -1.51 -6.20
CA HIS A 70 1.91 -1.05 -7.48
C HIS A 70 1.43 -2.24 -8.30
N ARG A 71 0.43 -2.02 -9.17
CA ARG A 71 -0.23 -3.09 -9.96
C ARG A 71 0.71 -3.94 -10.82
N GLU A 72 1.89 -3.43 -11.17
CA GLU A 72 2.87 -4.10 -12.05
C GLU A 72 4.05 -4.76 -11.29
N GLY A 73 4.03 -4.77 -9.95
CA GLY A 73 5.04 -5.48 -9.15
C GLY A 73 5.31 -4.89 -7.77
N ILE A 74 6.03 -5.66 -6.95
CA ILE A 74 6.55 -5.23 -5.64
C ILE A 74 7.75 -4.32 -5.90
N HIS A 75 7.52 -3.03 -6.10
CA HIS A 75 8.61 -2.05 -6.12
C HIS A 75 8.84 -1.55 -4.70
N ARG A 76 10.04 -1.80 -4.18
CA ARG A 76 10.56 -1.16 -2.97
C ARG A 76 10.65 0.35 -3.24
N TRP A 77 9.71 1.12 -2.70
CA TRP A 77 9.90 2.55 -2.57
C TRP A 77 10.65 2.77 -1.25
N PHE A 78 11.86 3.34 -1.33
CA PHE A 78 12.92 3.41 -0.30
C PHE A 78 13.94 2.26 -0.35
N GLU A 79 14.73 2.25 -1.42
CA GLU A 79 16.20 2.21 -1.30
C GLU A 79 16.76 3.53 -1.87
#